data_AF-A0A672YAM7-F1
#
_entry.id   AF-A0A672YAM7-F1
#
_cell.length_a   1.000
_cell.length_b   1.000
_cell.length_c   1.000
_cell.angle_alpha   90.00
_cell.angle_beta   90.00
_cell.angle_gamma   90.00
#
_symmetry.space_group_name_H-M   'P 1'
#
loop_
_entity.id
_entity.type
_entity.pdbx_description
1 polymer ?
#
loop_
_entity_poly.entity_id
_entity_poly.type
_entity_poly.pdbx_seq_one_letter_code
_entity_poly.pdbx_strand_id
1 'polypeptide(L)'
;MDLVFWIDHELQKCLFCVCQAGRCVITVQLADEELAADEEGVDYFLLFTGSTQRHLTTTLRSSHDTLQALCPAHDCCEAVLVTLCSVSQGVSQTPENVKVCLGHVSPLAEHRFSFVQDLAFDMAQFLVSTAGRADGLDRALLLDECQIPLQECERLDESLALALHHLVLPPGWSLLGRKLANNLDPQETLLHFSARRGLFQVTEFLLKQSGAREALQLANRQGHTPSTIAELRGHKYLHEFLIK
;
A
#
# COMPACT_ATOMS: atom_id res chain seq x y z
N MET A 1 11.03 -2.34 -0.45
CA MET A 1 10.09 -2.57 -1.56
C MET A 1 8.85 -3.09 -0.91
N ASP A 2 7.83 -2.25 -0.78
CA ASP A 2 6.56 -2.64 -0.21
C ASP A 2 5.68 -3.05 -1.39
N LEU A 3 5.56 -4.36 -1.60
CA LEU A 3 4.75 -4.92 -2.67
C LEU A 3 3.27 -4.90 -2.22
N VAL A 4 2.39 -4.36 -3.06
CA VAL A 4 0.93 -4.39 -2.83
C VAL A 4 0.34 -5.59 -3.56
N PHE A 5 -0.72 -6.13 -2.99
CA PHE A 5 -1.39 -7.34 -3.45
C PHE A 5 -2.40 -7.00 -4.54
N TRP A 6 -2.38 -7.74 -5.66
CA TRP A 6 -3.51 -7.79 -6.58
C TRP A 6 -4.20 -9.14 -6.39
N ILE A 7 -5.45 -9.11 -5.94
CA ILE A 7 -6.33 -10.27 -5.95
C ILE A 7 -7.28 -10.12 -7.14
N ASP A 8 -7.25 -11.12 -8.01
CA ASP A 8 -8.21 -11.26 -9.10
C ASP A 8 -9.62 -11.37 -8.51
N HIS A 9 -10.58 -10.62 -9.04
CA HIS A 9 -11.90 -10.37 -8.43
C HIS A 9 -12.87 -11.58 -8.54
N GLU A 10 -12.33 -12.78 -8.81
CA GLU A 10 -13.02 -14.01 -9.23
C GLU A 10 -12.66 -15.21 -8.33
N LEU A 11 -12.47 -15.02 -7.02
CA LEU A 11 -12.26 -16.15 -6.11
C LEU A 11 -13.26 -16.15 -4.96
N GLN A 12 -14.41 -16.77 -5.25
CA GLN A 12 -15.34 -17.28 -4.25
C GLN A 12 -14.74 -18.51 -3.55
N LYS A 13 -14.83 -18.45 -2.21
CA LYS A 13 -14.56 -19.46 -1.18
C LYS A 13 -13.11 -19.53 -0.69
N CYS A 14 -12.94 -19.01 0.54
CA CYS A 14 -11.98 -19.41 1.57
C CYS A 14 -10.70 -18.58 1.81
N LEU A 15 -10.34 -17.59 0.99
CA LEU A 15 -9.23 -16.67 1.33
C LEU A 15 -9.45 -15.26 0.77
N PHE A 16 -9.42 -14.22 1.61
CA PHE A 16 -9.52 -12.81 1.21
C PHE A 16 -8.36 -12.01 1.83
N CYS A 17 -7.52 -11.32 1.05
CA CYS A 17 -6.61 -10.31 1.61
C CYS A 17 -7.28 -8.93 1.57
N VAL A 18 -7.21 -8.22 2.69
CA VAL A 18 -7.55 -6.80 2.77
C VAL A 18 -6.30 -6.03 3.19
N CYS A 19 -5.90 -5.03 2.40
CA CYS A 19 -4.90 -4.06 2.81
C CYS A 19 -5.57 -3.02 3.73
N GLN A 20 -5.25 -3.07 5.03
CA GLN A 20 -5.67 -2.05 6.00
C GLN A 20 -4.45 -1.29 6.50
N ALA A 21 -4.41 0.02 6.23
CA ALA A 21 -3.38 0.93 6.71
C ALA A 21 -1.92 0.46 6.44
N GLY A 22 -1.66 -0.09 5.25
CA GLY A 22 -0.34 -0.60 4.86
C GLY A 22 0.00 -2.00 5.36
N ARG A 23 -0.95 -2.73 5.98
CA ARG A 23 -0.81 -4.14 6.36
C ARG A 23 -1.78 -4.99 5.55
N CYS A 24 -1.31 -6.02 4.85
CA CYS A 24 -2.20 -7.03 4.27
C CYS A 24 -2.55 -8.06 5.34
N VAL A 25 -3.84 -8.19 5.60
CA VAL A 25 -4.41 -9.22 6.46
C VAL A 25 -5.08 -10.24 5.56
N ILE A 26 -4.64 -11.49 5.64
CA ILE A 26 -5.29 -12.62 5.00
C ILE A 26 -6.36 -13.15 5.95
N THR A 27 -7.57 -13.21 5.44
CA THR A 27 -8.75 -13.73 6.12
C THR A 27 -9.09 -15.09 5.52
N VAL A 28 -9.24 -16.10 6.38
CA VAL A 28 -9.59 -17.47 5.99
C VAL A 28 -10.94 -17.79 6.61
N GLN A 29 -11.84 -18.35 5.80
CA GLN A 29 -13.11 -18.91 6.29
C GLN A 29 -12.98 -20.43 6.37
N LEU A 30 -13.17 -20.96 7.57
CA LEU A 30 -13.22 -22.40 7.84
C LEU A 30 -14.56 -22.97 7.39
N ALA A 31 -14.57 -24.18 6.85
CA ALA A 31 -15.81 -24.92 6.62
C ALA A 31 -16.16 -25.75 7.87
N ASP A 32 -17.34 -26.38 7.83
CA ASP A 32 -17.88 -27.15 8.95
C ASP A 32 -16.94 -28.30 9.39
N GLU A 33 -16.19 -28.88 8.44
CA GLU A 33 -15.22 -29.94 8.70
C GLU A 33 -14.03 -29.43 9.54
N GLU A 34 -13.46 -28.27 9.20
CA GLU A 34 -12.38 -27.69 9.99
C GLU A 34 -12.88 -27.17 11.35
N LEU A 35 -14.11 -26.63 11.41
CA LEU A 35 -14.71 -26.18 12.67
C LEU A 35 -14.88 -27.32 13.68
N ALA A 36 -15.29 -28.51 13.22
CA ALA A 36 -15.41 -29.68 14.08
C ALA A 36 -14.05 -30.14 14.63
N ALA A 37 -12.98 -30.01 13.83
CA ALA A 37 -11.63 -30.35 14.27
C ALA A 37 -11.05 -29.34 15.29
N ASP A 38 -11.44 -28.06 15.22
CA ASP A 38 -10.99 -27.02 16.18
C ASP A 38 -11.42 -27.32 17.63
N GLU A 39 -12.60 -27.95 17.81
CA GLU A 39 -13.07 -28.39 19.14
C GLU A 39 -12.11 -29.41 19.80
N GLU A 40 -11.25 -30.08 19.01
CA GLU A 40 -10.23 -31.01 19.50
C GLU A 40 -8.90 -30.33 19.91
N GLY A 41 -8.83 -28.99 19.88
CA GLY A 41 -7.64 -28.23 20.28
C GLY A 41 -6.58 -28.17 19.18
N VAL A 42 -7.00 -27.75 17.98
CA VAL A 42 -6.16 -27.65 16.80
C VAL A 42 -5.64 -26.23 16.60
N ASP A 43 -4.34 -26.08 16.33
CA ASP A 43 -3.74 -24.80 15.98
C ASP A 43 -3.64 -24.64 14.45
N TYR A 44 -4.01 -23.47 13.92
CA TYR A 44 -3.94 -23.18 12.48
C TYR A 44 -2.82 -22.20 12.12
N PHE A 45 -2.14 -22.50 11.01
CA PHE A 45 -1.04 -21.71 10.46
C PHE A 45 -1.21 -21.51 8.96
N LEU A 46 -0.65 -20.41 8.45
CA LEU A 46 -0.49 -20.18 7.02
C LEU A 46 0.96 -20.33 6.61
N LEU A 47 1.21 -21.21 5.63
CA LEU A 47 2.49 -21.36 4.97
C LEU A 47 2.46 -20.65 3.62
N PHE A 48 3.32 -19.65 3.47
CA PHE A 48 3.56 -18.94 2.22
C PHE A 48 4.77 -19.55 1.52
N THR A 49 4.62 -19.95 0.26
CA THR A 49 5.68 -20.53 -0.56
C THR A 49 5.84 -19.72 -1.85
N GLY A 50 6.90 -18.92 -1.89
CA GLY A 50 7.39 -18.26 -3.10
C GLY A 50 8.55 -19.03 -3.73
N SER A 51 9.14 -18.41 -4.75
CA SER A 51 10.22 -18.94 -5.57
C SER A 51 11.55 -18.98 -4.81
N THR A 52 11.79 -17.98 -3.96
CA THR A 52 13.04 -17.82 -3.20
C THR A 52 12.85 -17.97 -1.69
N GLN A 53 11.63 -17.80 -1.18
CA GLN A 53 11.35 -17.76 0.25
C GLN A 53 10.12 -18.59 0.64
N ARG A 54 10.15 -19.11 1.87
CA ARG A 54 8.99 -19.71 2.53
C ARG A 54 8.81 -19.07 3.90
N HIS A 55 7.57 -18.79 4.27
CA HIS A 55 7.26 -18.12 5.52
C HIS A 55 6.06 -18.80 6.19
N LEU A 56 6.14 -19.04 7.50
CA LEU A 56 5.07 -19.64 8.30
C LEU A 56 4.55 -18.60 9.29
N THR A 57 3.25 -18.37 9.30
CA THR A 57 2.60 -17.41 10.21
C THR A 57 1.48 -18.09 11.00
N THR A 58 1.39 -17.78 12.30
CA THR A 58 0.25 -18.14 13.14
C THR A 58 -1.01 -17.41 12.70
N THR A 59 -2.16 -18.07 12.77
CA THR A 59 -3.45 -17.41 12.59
C THR A 59 -4.01 -16.91 13.93
N LEU A 60 -4.86 -15.89 13.86
CA LEU A 60 -5.66 -15.37 14.97
C LEU A 60 -7.14 -15.56 14.62
N ARG A 61 -7.89 -16.18 15.53
CA ARG A 61 -9.32 -16.37 15.36
C ARG A 61 -10.06 -15.05 15.65
N SER A 62 -10.75 -14.52 14.64
CA SER A 62 -11.50 -13.25 14.73
C SER A 62 -13.01 -13.47 14.95
N SER A 63 -13.54 -14.60 14.49
CA SER A 63 -14.91 -15.08 14.75
C SER A 63 -14.92 -16.61 14.86
N HIS A 64 -16.10 -17.21 15.04
CA HIS A 64 -16.27 -18.67 15.07
C HIS A 64 -15.62 -19.37 13.88
N ASP A 65 -15.84 -18.87 12.67
CA ASP A 65 -15.40 -19.46 11.39
C ASP A 65 -14.28 -18.71 10.69
N THR A 66 -13.83 -17.58 11.24
CA THR A 66 -12.94 -16.67 10.53
C THR A 66 -11.59 -16.54 11.24
N LEU A 67 -10.54 -16.95 10.54
CA LEU A 67 -9.14 -16.77 10.93
C LEU A 67 -8.52 -15.59 10.19
N GLN A 68 -7.54 -14.94 10.82
CA GLN A 68 -6.78 -13.84 10.26
C GLN A 68 -5.29 -14.04 10.46
N ALA A 69 -4.47 -13.68 9.48
CA ALA A 69 -3.02 -13.66 9.62
C ALA A 69 -2.45 -12.46 8.89
N LEU A 70 -1.34 -11.91 9.41
CA LEU A 70 -0.59 -10.89 8.70
C LEU A 70 0.19 -11.53 7.57
N CYS A 71 0.05 -10.99 6.37
CA CYS A 71 0.88 -11.43 5.26
C CYS A 71 2.34 -10.98 5.51
N PRO A 72 3.33 -11.87 5.31
CA PRO A 72 4.72 -11.48 5.42
C PRO A 72 5.11 -10.45 4.37
N ALA A 73 6.16 -9.67 4.69
CA ALA A 73 6.85 -8.89 3.69
C ALA A 73 7.47 -9.82 2.64
N HIS A 74 7.50 -9.36 1.40
CA HIS A 74 8.05 -10.10 0.27
C HIS A 74 8.90 -9.16 -0.59
N ASP A 75 9.99 -9.69 -1.14
CA ASP A 75 11.06 -8.91 -1.76
C ASP A 75 11.03 -8.91 -3.29
N CYS A 76 10.16 -9.71 -3.91
CA CYS A 76 10.02 -9.77 -5.36
C CYS A 76 8.56 -9.98 -5.80
N CYS A 77 8.28 -9.58 -7.04
CA CYS A 77 6.97 -9.78 -7.65
C CYS A 77 6.85 -11.22 -8.15
N GLU A 78 5.96 -12.00 -7.56
CA GLU A 78 5.70 -13.37 -7.96
C GLU A 78 4.36 -13.89 -7.45
N ALA A 79 3.91 -15.01 -8.01
CA ALA A 79 2.75 -15.73 -7.52
C ALA A 79 3.17 -16.66 -6.36
N VAL A 80 2.63 -16.39 -5.17
CA VAL A 80 2.91 -17.15 -3.95
C VAL A 80 1.77 -18.12 -3.65
N LEU A 81 2.11 -19.35 -3.30
CA LEU A 81 1.18 -20.35 -2.80
C LEU A 81 1.00 -20.19 -1.30
N VAL A 82 -0.23 -20.06 -0.84
CA VAL A 82 -0.62 -20.06 0.57
C VAL A 82 -1.29 -21.39 0.87
N THR A 83 -0.76 -22.09 1.88
CA THR A 83 -1.32 -23.34 2.39
C THR A 83 -1.82 -23.11 3.82
N LEU A 84 -3.10 -23.39 4.08
CA LEU A 84 -3.62 -23.50 5.42
C LEU A 84 -3.21 -24.84 6.00
N CYS A 85 -2.54 -24.84 7.15
CA CYS A 85 -2.11 -26.04 7.86
C CYS A 85 -2.75 -26.08 9.25
N SER A 86 -3.18 -27.27 9.67
CA SER A 86 -3.54 -27.55 11.06
C SER A 86 -2.45 -28.34 11.76
N VAL A 87 -2.33 -28.12 13.07
CA VAL A 87 -1.49 -28.91 13.97
C VAL A 87 -2.35 -29.40 15.12
N SER A 88 -2.52 -30.71 15.25
CA SER A 88 -3.18 -31.32 16.41
C SER A 88 -2.15 -31.69 17.47
N GLN A 89 -2.38 -31.27 18.71
CA GLN A 89 -1.56 -31.71 19.85
C GLN A 89 -1.97 -33.13 20.23
N GLY A 90 -1.19 -34.12 19.81
CA GLY A 90 -1.45 -35.52 20.13
C GLY A 90 -1.26 -35.83 21.61
N VAL A 91 -2.32 -35.73 22.42
CA VAL A 91 -2.32 -36.28 23.78
C VAL A 91 -2.70 -37.76 23.71
N SER A 92 -1.70 -38.62 23.56
CA SER A 92 -1.90 -40.07 23.76
C SER A 92 -2.15 -40.33 25.25
N GLN A 93 -3.41 -40.40 25.67
CA GLN A 93 -3.77 -40.85 27.02
C GLN A 93 -3.63 -42.38 27.11
N THR A 94 -2.41 -42.85 27.38
CA THR A 94 -2.17 -44.21 27.91
C THR A 94 -1.48 -44.09 29.27
N PRO A 95 -1.99 -44.70 30.36
CA PRO A 95 -1.54 -44.45 31.72
C PRO A 95 -0.08 -44.79 32.06
N GLU A 96 0.68 -45.41 31.14
CA GLU A 96 1.99 -45.98 31.48
C GLU A 96 3.18 -45.44 30.67
N ASN A 97 2.98 -44.56 29.68
CA ASN A 97 4.09 -43.87 29.01
C ASN A 97 3.60 -42.55 28.39
N VAL A 98 4.02 -41.42 28.96
CA VAL A 98 3.82 -40.09 28.36
C VAL A 98 4.74 -39.99 27.15
N LYS A 99 4.30 -40.53 26.00
CA LYS A 99 4.97 -40.29 24.73
C LYS A 99 4.48 -38.93 24.25
N VAL A 100 5.33 -37.92 24.32
CA VAL A 100 5.08 -36.62 23.67
C VAL A 100 5.00 -36.92 22.17
N CYS A 101 3.78 -37.04 21.63
CA CYS A 101 3.60 -37.19 20.20
C CYS A 101 3.89 -35.83 19.56
N LEU A 102 4.87 -35.81 18.65
CA LEU A 102 5.07 -34.67 17.75
C LEU A 102 3.73 -34.38 17.09
N GLY A 103 3.23 -33.15 17.21
CA GLY A 103 1.94 -32.75 16.63
C GLY A 103 1.89 -33.09 15.16
N HIS A 104 0.77 -33.64 14.70
CA HIS A 104 0.60 -33.99 13.29
C HIS A 104 0.23 -32.73 12.52
N VAL A 105 1.02 -32.38 11.50
CA VAL A 105 0.74 -31.24 10.63
C VAL A 105 0.03 -31.73 9.37
N SER A 106 -1.17 -31.21 9.11
CA SER A 106 -1.94 -31.52 7.90
C SER A 106 -2.23 -30.26 7.08
N PRO A 107 -1.92 -30.24 5.78
CA PRO A 107 -2.40 -29.19 4.88
C PRO A 107 -3.90 -29.39 4.62
N LEU A 108 -4.67 -28.31 4.69
CA LEU A 108 -6.13 -28.32 4.58
C LEU A 108 -6.61 -27.70 3.26
N ALA A 109 -6.03 -26.54 2.90
CA ALA A 109 -6.42 -25.80 1.71
C ALA A 109 -5.23 -25.06 1.11
N GLU A 110 -5.28 -24.82 -0.20
CA GLU A 110 -4.24 -24.15 -0.96
C GLU A 110 -4.82 -23.06 -1.86
N HIS A 111 -4.14 -21.91 -1.92
CA HIS A 111 -4.56 -20.79 -2.75
C HIS A 111 -3.37 -20.02 -3.28
N ARG A 112 -3.51 -19.36 -4.43
CA ARG A 112 -2.44 -18.53 -5.01
C ARG A 112 -2.86 -17.08 -5.08
N PHE A 113 -1.94 -16.19 -4.76
CA PHE A 113 -2.08 -14.76 -5.04
C PHE A 113 -0.74 -14.20 -5.55
N SER A 114 -0.77 -13.02 -6.16
CA SER A 114 0.43 -12.37 -6.69
C SER A 114 0.86 -11.21 -5.81
N PHE A 115 2.14 -11.19 -5.44
CA PHE A 115 2.81 -9.98 -5.00
C PHE A 115 3.14 -9.15 -6.24
N VAL A 116 2.72 -7.89 -6.27
CA VAL A 116 3.03 -6.97 -7.35
C VAL A 116 3.65 -5.69 -6.82
N GLN A 117 4.43 -5.02 -7.66
CA GLN A 117 5.09 -3.78 -7.29
C GLN A 117 4.05 -2.68 -7.10
N ASP A 118 4.08 -2.00 -5.95
CA ASP A 118 3.29 -0.81 -5.74
C ASP A 118 3.98 0.40 -6.40
N LEU A 119 3.65 0.59 -7.67
CA LEU A 119 4.16 1.72 -8.44
C LEU A 119 3.73 3.06 -7.82
N ALA A 120 2.58 3.15 -7.15
CA ALA A 120 2.14 4.38 -6.51
C ALA A 120 3.01 4.70 -5.29
N PHE A 121 3.40 3.68 -4.51
CA PHE A 121 4.34 3.84 -3.41
C PHE A 121 5.75 4.23 -3.87
N ASP A 122 6.27 3.58 -4.91
CA ASP A 122 7.57 3.96 -5.49
C ASP A 122 7.53 5.40 -6.04
N MET A 123 6.42 5.78 -6.68
CA MET A 123 6.18 7.16 -7.12
C MET A 123 6.12 8.12 -5.93
N ALA A 124 5.43 7.78 -4.84
CA ALA A 124 5.37 8.60 -3.63
C ALA A 124 6.77 8.82 -3.04
N GLN A 125 7.56 7.75 -2.91
CA GLN A 125 8.95 7.83 -2.44
C GLN A 125 9.80 8.73 -3.32
N PHE A 126 9.69 8.55 -4.64
CA PHE A 126 10.39 9.39 -5.61
C PHE A 126 9.98 10.86 -5.45
N LEU A 127 8.69 11.16 -5.47
CA LEU A 127 8.16 12.53 -5.34
C LEU A 127 8.61 13.20 -4.04
N VAL A 128 8.51 12.51 -2.90
CA VAL A 128 8.98 13.02 -1.60
C VAL A 128 10.49 13.28 -1.61
N SER A 129 11.28 12.43 -2.27
CA SER A 129 12.73 12.63 -2.42
C SER A 129 13.11 13.80 -3.32
N THR A 130 12.19 14.25 -4.19
CA THR A 130 12.42 15.36 -5.12
C THR A 130 12.08 16.74 -4.55
N ALA A 131 11.29 16.81 -3.47
CA ALA A 131 10.85 18.07 -2.89
C ALA A 131 12.02 19.02 -2.57
N GLY A 132 11.92 20.26 -3.05
CA GLY A 132 12.93 21.32 -2.86
C GLY A 132 14.24 21.14 -3.63
N ARG A 133 14.33 20.19 -4.56
CA ARG A 133 15.46 20.05 -5.48
C ARG A 133 15.16 20.84 -6.76
N ALA A 134 16.06 21.75 -7.12
CA ALA A 134 15.87 22.68 -8.24
C ALA A 134 15.46 21.99 -9.57
N ASP A 135 15.98 20.79 -9.84
CA ASP A 135 15.71 20.03 -11.08
C ASP A 135 15.04 18.67 -10.82
N GLY A 136 14.63 18.41 -9.56
CA GLY A 136 14.11 17.10 -9.17
C GLY A 136 12.78 16.76 -9.83
N LEU A 137 11.94 17.78 -10.01
CA LEU A 137 10.61 17.67 -10.61
C LEU A 137 10.61 17.92 -12.12
N ASP A 138 11.67 18.51 -12.70
CA ASP A 138 11.78 18.72 -14.14
C ASP A 138 11.70 17.40 -14.93
N ARG A 139 12.20 16.29 -14.37
CA ARG A 139 12.03 14.96 -14.99
C ARG A 139 10.61 14.42 -14.84
N ALA A 140 9.90 14.76 -13.75
CA ALA A 140 8.49 14.41 -13.59
C ALA A 140 7.60 15.23 -14.55
N LEU A 141 8.05 16.42 -14.96
CA LEU A 141 7.41 17.23 -16.01
C LEU A 141 7.49 16.59 -17.39
N LEU A 142 8.49 15.76 -17.69
CA LEU A 142 8.57 15.05 -18.98
C LEU A 142 7.41 14.08 -19.20
N LEU A 143 6.79 13.60 -18.12
CA LEU A 143 5.62 12.74 -18.23
C LEU A 143 4.37 13.53 -18.67
N ASP A 144 4.38 14.86 -18.58
CA ASP A 144 3.25 15.73 -18.90
C ASP A 144 2.81 15.64 -20.38
N GLU A 145 3.67 15.12 -21.25
CA GLU A 145 3.42 14.92 -22.67
C GLU A 145 2.50 13.72 -22.96
N CYS A 146 2.28 12.84 -21.98
CA CYS A 146 1.37 11.71 -22.13
C CYS A 146 -0.08 12.14 -21.87
N GLN A 147 -0.96 11.95 -22.86
CA GLN A 147 -2.41 12.03 -22.69
C GLN A 147 -2.90 10.81 -21.91
N ILE A 148 -2.78 10.86 -20.58
CA ILE A 148 -3.29 9.84 -19.69
C ILE A 148 -4.83 10.01 -19.61
N PRO A 149 -5.63 8.96 -19.88
CA PRO A 149 -7.09 9.04 -19.73
C PRO A 149 -7.49 9.48 -18.32
N LEU A 150 -8.60 10.23 -18.20
CA LEU A 150 -9.10 10.75 -16.92
C LEU A 150 -9.19 9.66 -15.84
N GLN A 151 -9.75 8.51 -16.19
CA GLN A 151 -9.95 7.40 -15.27
C GLN A 151 -8.63 6.82 -14.72
N GLU A 152 -7.56 6.85 -15.52
CA GLU A 152 -6.22 6.45 -15.06
C GLU A 152 -5.61 7.52 -14.14
N CYS A 153 -5.90 8.80 -14.38
CA CYS A 153 -5.52 9.88 -13.45
C CYS A 153 -6.26 9.78 -12.11
N GLU A 154 -7.56 9.46 -12.12
CA GLU A 154 -8.36 9.26 -10.89
C GLU A 154 -7.83 8.07 -10.08
N ARG A 155 -7.58 6.92 -10.72
CA ARG A 155 -6.97 5.75 -10.08
C ARG A 155 -5.57 6.07 -9.53
N LEU A 156 -4.79 6.83 -10.29
CA LEU A 156 -3.47 7.29 -9.84
C LEU A 156 -3.58 8.22 -8.63
N ASP A 157 -4.54 9.15 -8.60
CA ASP A 157 -4.75 10.08 -7.50
C ASP A 157 -5.05 9.33 -6.19
N GLU A 158 -6.00 8.39 -6.22
CA GLU A 158 -6.37 7.57 -5.06
C GLU A 158 -5.17 6.76 -4.54
N SER A 159 -4.53 6.00 -5.44
CA SER A 159 -3.41 5.12 -5.06
C SER A 159 -2.20 5.91 -4.57
N LEU A 160 -1.86 7.02 -5.22
CA LEU A 160 -0.74 7.86 -4.85
C LEU A 160 -1.01 8.65 -3.55
N ALA A 161 -2.21 9.15 -3.34
CA ALA A 161 -2.59 9.81 -2.09
C ALA A 161 -2.51 8.84 -0.91
N LEU A 162 -3.02 7.62 -1.08
CA LEU A 162 -2.90 6.57 -0.06
C LEU A 162 -1.44 6.25 0.24
N ALA A 163 -0.61 6.06 -0.78
CA ALA A 163 0.82 5.82 -0.63
C ALA A 163 1.51 6.96 0.16
N LEU A 164 1.21 8.23 -0.17
CA LEU A 164 1.76 9.39 0.52
C LEU A 164 1.32 9.47 1.99
N HIS A 165 0.07 9.09 2.30
CA HIS A 165 -0.45 9.03 3.66
C HIS A 165 0.27 8.00 4.53
N HIS A 166 0.70 6.87 3.95
CA HIS A 166 1.40 5.80 4.65
C HIS A 166 2.93 5.92 4.61
N LEU A 167 3.45 6.85 3.80
CA LEU A 167 4.87 7.08 3.70
C LEU A 167 5.41 7.83 4.94
N VAL A 168 6.47 7.31 5.53
CA VAL A 168 7.19 8.02 6.59
C VAL A 168 8.02 9.14 5.97
N LEU A 169 7.57 10.39 6.13
CA LEU A 169 8.30 11.55 5.63
C LEU A 169 9.61 11.75 6.40
N PRO A 170 10.70 12.18 5.73
CA PRO A 170 11.96 12.49 6.40
C PRO A 170 11.81 13.57 7.48
N PRO A 171 12.59 13.53 8.57
CA PRO A 171 12.56 14.58 9.59
C PRO A 171 12.81 15.97 9.00
N GLY A 172 11.92 16.92 9.29
CA GLY A 172 12.00 18.29 8.75
C GLY A 172 11.70 18.39 7.26
N TRP A 173 11.07 17.37 6.67
CA TRP A 173 10.58 17.45 5.29
C TRP A 173 9.54 18.57 5.14
N SER A 174 9.57 19.22 3.98
CA SER A 174 8.70 20.32 3.56
C SER A 174 8.55 20.28 2.05
N LEU A 175 7.45 20.81 1.53
CA LEU A 175 7.20 20.92 0.09
C LEU A 175 8.28 21.73 -0.65
N LEU A 176 8.94 22.64 0.06
CA LEU A 176 10.05 23.45 -0.46
C LEU A 176 11.43 22.86 -0.12
N GLY A 177 11.46 21.66 0.46
CA GLY A 177 12.65 21.03 1.00
C GLY A 177 13.20 21.76 2.21
N ARG A 178 14.52 21.63 2.42
CA ARG A 178 15.22 22.14 3.62
C ARG A 178 15.61 23.63 3.54
N LYS A 179 15.26 24.33 2.45
CA LYS A 179 15.67 25.74 2.26
C LYS A 179 14.77 26.68 3.06
N LEU A 180 15.39 27.54 3.88
CA LEU A 180 14.73 28.63 4.60
C LEU A 180 14.12 29.64 3.62
N ALA A 181 12.90 30.07 3.92
CA ALA A 181 11.97 30.86 3.10
C ALA A 181 12.43 32.26 2.65
N ASN A 182 13.70 32.63 2.86
CA ASN A 182 14.11 34.03 2.76
C ASN A 182 14.33 34.53 1.32
N ASN A 183 14.38 33.64 0.31
CA ASN A 183 14.27 33.95 -1.12
C ASN A 183 13.94 32.64 -1.88
N LEU A 184 12.67 32.43 -2.22
CA LEU A 184 12.27 31.28 -3.04
C LEU A 184 12.40 31.66 -4.51
N ASP A 185 13.43 31.14 -5.17
CA ASP A 185 13.56 31.24 -6.61
C ASP A 185 12.39 30.49 -7.29
N PRO A 186 11.93 30.95 -8.47
CA PRO A 186 10.92 30.22 -9.24
C PRO A 186 11.35 28.78 -9.49
N GLN A 187 10.55 27.83 -9.02
CA GLN A 187 10.83 26.40 -9.14
C GLN A 187 9.54 25.59 -9.17
N GLU A 188 9.63 24.42 -9.81
CA GLU A 188 8.56 23.45 -9.80
C GLU A 188 8.42 22.83 -8.39
N THR A 189 7.18 22.68 -7.91
CA THR A 189 6.89 22.04 -6.61
C THR A 189 5.92 20.88 -6.79
N LEU A 190 5.75 20.05 -5.75
CA LEU A 190 4.78 18.95 -5.79
C LEU A 190 3.33 19.43 -6.00
N LEU A 191 2.99 20.65 -5.58
CA LEU A 191 1.67 21.23 -5.86
C LEU A 191 1.47 21.57 -7.34
N HIS A 192 2.52 22.03 -8.03
CA HIS A 192 2.45 22.23 -9.47
C HIS A 192 2.27 20.90 -10.21
N PHE A 193 3.00 19.86 -9.76
CA PHE A 193 2.86 18.50 -10.29
C PHE A 193 1.43 17.97 -10.15
N SER A 194 0.84 18.03 -8.95
CA SER A 194 -0.52 17.54 -8.71
C SER A 194 -1.57 18.37 -9.46
N ALA A 195 -1.40 19.70 -9.50
CA ALA A 195 -2.28 20.61 -10.23
C ALA A 195 -2.31 20.32 -11.73
N ARG A 196 -1.17 20.00 -12.34
CA ARG A 196 -1.07 19.71 -13.78
C ARG A 196 -1.85 18.46 -14.19
N ARG A 197 -1.88 17.49 -13.30
CA ARG A 197 -2.50 16.17 -13.49
C ARG A 197 -3.94 16.09 -12.99
N GLY A 198 -4.42 17.09 -12.25
CA GLY A 198 -5.74 17.05 -11.65
C GLY A 198 -5.85 16.12 -10.45
N LEU A 199 -4.72 15.83 -9.77
CA LEU A 199 -4.66 14.92 -8.63
C LEU A 199 -5.18 15.64 -7.37
N PHE A 200 -6.48 15.54 -7.12
CA PHE A 200 -7.17 16.28 -6.06
C PHE A 200 -6.77 15.79 -4.67
N GLN A 201 -6.82 14.47 -4.44
CA GLN A 201 -6.51 13.87 -3.14
C GLN A 201 -5.04 14.07 -2.77
N VAL A 202 -4.13 13.90 -3.75
CA VAL A 202 -2.72 14.24 -3.57
C VAL A 202 -2.55 15.71 -3.22
N THR A 203 -3.24 16.62 -3.92
CA THR A 203 -3.18 18.05 -3.59
C THR A 203 -3.66 18.34 -2.18
N GLU A 204 -4.78 17.73 -1.76
CA GLU A 204 -5.31 17.88 -0.41
C GLU A 204 -4.31 17.40 0.66
N PHE A 205 -3.64 16.26 0.42
CA PHE A 205 -2.57 15.78 1.29
C PHE A 205 -1.41 16.78 1.38
N LEU A 206 -0.95 17.29 0.22
CA LEU A 206 0.19 18.21 0.15
C LEU A 206 -0.11 19.53 0.86
N LEU A 207 -1.33 20.05 0.77
CA LEU A 207 -1.72 21.30 1.45
C LEU A 207 -1.68 21.22 2.98
N LYS A 208 -1.71 20.02 3.56
CA LYS A 208 -1.57 19.78 5.00
C LYS A 208 -0.09 19.75 5.45
N GLN A 209 0.87 19.79 4.52
CA GLN A 209 2.29 19.67 4.81
C GLN A 209 2.96 21.02 5.07
N SER A 210 4.13 20.99 5.70
CA SER A 210 4.96 22.18 5.90
C SER A 210 5.41 22.78 4.56
N GLY A 211 5.45 24.12 4.49
CA GLY A 211 5.78 24.85 3.27
C GLY A 211 4.67 24.92 2.22
N ALA A 212 3.47 24.39 2.51
CA ALA A 212 2.34 24.41 1.58
C ALA A 212 1.89 25.81 1.19
N ARG A 213 1.80 26.72 2.16
CA ARG A 213 1.33 28.08 1.93
C ARG A 213 2.25 28.84 0.97
N GLU A 214 3.55 28.70 1.16
CA GLU A 214 4.57 29.30 0.32
C GLU A 214 4.59 28.63 -1.06
N ALA A 215 4.52 27.29 -1.10
CA ALA A 215 4.47 26.53 -2.35
C ALA A 215 3.23 26.84 -3.20
N LEU A 216 2.11 27.21 -2.58
CA LEU A 216 0.87 27.60 -3.25
C LEU A 216 0.99 28.94 -3.97
N GLN A 217 1.79 29.86 -3.44
CA GLN A 217 2.02 31.20 -4.01
C GLN A 217 3.26 31.27 -4.90
N LEU A 218 4.12 30.25 -4.84
CA LEU A 218 5.35 30.19 -5.62
C LEU A 218 5.02 29.93 -7.08
N ALA A 219 5.47 30.82 -7.97
CA ALA A 219 5.44 30.57 -9.40
C ALA A 219 6.61 29.65 -9.80
N ASN A 220 6.37 28.75 -10.75
CA ASN A 220 7.42 27.96 -11.35
C ASN A 220 8.25 28.78 -12.37
N ARG A 221 9.23 28.14 -13.02
CA ARG A 221 10.12 28.80 -14.00
C ARG A 221 9.37 29.37 -15.22
N GLN A 222 8.18 28.86 -15.52
CA GLN A 222 7.30 29.37 -16.58
C GLN A 222 6.39 30.51 -16.09
N GLY A 223 6.48 30.90 -14.81
CA GLY A 223 5.68 31.98 -14.23
C GLY A 223 4.27 31.55 -13.79
N HIS A 224 3.99 30.25 -13.72
CA HIS A 224 2.68 29.72 -13.33
C HIS A 224 2.70 29.27 -11.87
N THR A 225 1.68 29.62 -11.09
CA THR A 225 1.39 29.03 -9.77
C THR A 225 0.58 27.73 -9.91
N PRO A 226 0.46 26.90 -8.86
CA PRO A 226 -0.35 25.68 -8.93
C PRO A 226 -1.80 25.93 -9.38
N SER A 227 -2.45 27.00 -8.89
CA SER A 227 -3.83 27.33 -9.28
C SER A 227 -3.94 27.69 -10.77
N THR A 228 -3.00 28.47 -11.31
CA THR A 228 -2.98 28.81 -12.74
C THR A 228 -2.74 27.58 -13.62
N ILE A 229 -1.92 26.63 -13.18
CA ILE A 229 -1.72 25.37 -13.91
C ILE A 229 -3.01 24.55 -13.95
N ALA A 230 -3.71 24.41 -12.82
CA ALA A 230 -4.98 23.67 -12.78
C ALA A 230 -6.02 24.28 -13.74
N GLU A 231 -6.08 25.61 -13.81
CA GLU A 231 -6.95 26.33 -14.75
C GLU A 231 -6.56 26.06 -16.21
N LEU A 232 -5.29 26.23 -16.56
CA LEU A 232 -4.77 26.02 -17.92
C LEU A 232 -4.99 24.58 -18.42
N ARG A 233 -5.02 23.61 -17.50
CA ARG A 233 -5.26 22.19 -17.81
C ARG A 233 -6.72 21.77 -17.73
N GLY A 234 -7.63 22.69 -17.40
CA GLY A 234 -9.08 22.43 -17.37
C GLY A 234 -9.57 21.71 -16.12
N HIS A 235 -8.74 21.61 -15.07
CA HIS A 235 -9.08 20.95 -13.80
C HIS A 235 -9.88 21.90 -12.89
N LYS A 236 -11.12 22.23 -13.29
CA LYS A 236 -11.95 23.28 -12.64
C LYS A 236 -12.13 23.09 -11.13
N TYR A 237 -12.49 21.88 -10.70
CA TYR A 237 -12.70 21.58 -9.28
C TYR A 237 -11.43 21.79 -8.45
N LEU A 238 -10.28 21.40 -8.99
CA LEU A 238 -8.99 21.58 -8.33
C LEU A 238 -8.57 23.05 -8.31
N HIS A 239 -8.80 23.79 -9.39
CA HIS A 239 -8.56 25.22 -9.42
C HIS A 239 -9.39 25.96 -8.36
N GLU A 240 -10.70 25.70 -8.30
CA GLU A 240 -11.58 26.28 -7.28
C GLU A 240 -11.15 25.92 -5.85
N PHE A 241 -10.58 24.73 -5.66
CA PHE A 241 -10.05 24.31 -4.37
C PHE A 241 -8.76 25.04 -4.00
N LEU A 242 -7.88 25.32 -4.97
CA LEU A 242 -6.58 25.98 -4.75
C LEU A 242 -6.66 27.50 -4.55
N ILE A 243 -7.75 28.14 -4.96
CA ILE A 243 -7.94 29.61 -4.82
C ILE A 243 -8.75 30.00 -3.58
N LYS A 244 -9.29 29.03 -2.84
CA LYS A 244 -10.00 29.23 -1.58
C LYS A 244 -9.04 29.31 -0.40
#